data_AF-W0DLK7-F1
#
_entry.id   AF-W0DLK7-F1
#
_cell.length_a   1.000
_cell.length_b   1.000
_cell.length_c   1.000
_cell.angle_alpha   90.00
_cell.angle_beta   90.00
_cell.angle_gamma   90.00
#
_symmetry.space_group_name_H-M   'P 1'
#
loop_
_entity.id
_entity.type
_entity.pdbx_description
1 polymer ?
#
loop_
_entity_poly.entity_id
_entity_poly.type
_entity_poly.pdbx_seq_one_letter_code
_entity_poly.pdbx_strand_id
1 'polypeptide(L)'
;MTLDTLKPYLGDLNSMLAITEVDAKKSYAQPALKNLGSAVLVVLREVISPASFRNAEAEITDIEVNGRRHVRAVANKFKFGERARGLQVLRYFGAGGKAAQNKTAFHGKEKPSAKFDLNTLVFGDSANHGSKVLPVKASAQYSDAVSIQDYSEAVDLTFHNRASEDGSLWDAEGKKNSSNLFERHFVKPGMLLLQTIAFNGKVAPVQALEHLLLSLGLAGAYGGATSIYGVNVRNHMVGLFAGHLERDLASPYVAIDRLRSGAQVDASDPAAIQEALSALYRAAWPVEIPGATVADLQRDLIARLEADDAGLRERYTTTAAQVGKYFDAWFEGIG
;
A
#
# COMPACT_ATOMS: atom_id res chain seq x y z
N MET A 1 -17.19 6.92 14.72
CA MET A 1 -17.58 7.15 13.31
C MET A 1 -17.25 5.90 12.51
N THR A 2 -18.10 5.52 11.54
CA THR A 2 -17.87 4.34 10.67
C THR A 2 -17.28 4.77 9.33
N LEU A 3 -16.79 3.83 8.51
CA LEU A 3 -16.32 4.13 7.13
C LEU A 3 -17.43 4.71 6.24
N ASP A 4 -18.70 4.63 6.65
CA ASP A 4 -19.83 5.21 5.92
C ASP A 4 -19.71 6.72 5.72
N THR A 5 -19.03 7.42 6.64
CA THR A 5 -18.79 8.87 6.51
C THR A 5 -17.92 9.23 5.30
N LEU A 6 -17.17 8.26 4.75
CA LEU A 6 -16.34 8.44 3.57
C LEU A 6 -17.09 8.18 2.25
N LYS A 7 -18.27 7.56 2.28
CA LYS A 7 -19.07 7.23 1.08
C LYS A 7 -19.26 8.41 0.13
N PRO A 8 -19.50 9.66 0.59
CA PRO A 8 -19.64 10.80 -0.32
C PRO A 8 -18.39 11.14 -1.14
N TYR A 9 -17.21 10.65 -0.73
CA TYR A 9 -15.90 10.94 -1.34
C TYR A 9 -15.27 9.73 -2.02
N LEU A 10 -15.86 8.55 -1.83
CA LEU A 10 -15.47 7.27 -2.41
C LEU A 10 -16.40 6.89 -3.58
N GLY A 11 -16.05 5.82 -4.28
CA GLY A 11 -16.89 5.20 -5.31
C GLY A 11 -17.97 4.31 -4.72
N ASP A 12 -18.89 3.86 -5.56
CA ASP A 12 -19.86 2.81 -5.24
C ASP A 12 -19.83 1.77 -6.36
N LEU A 13 -19.63 0.49 -6.00
CA LEU A 13 -19.56 -0.64 -6.93
C LEU A 13 -20.70 -0.65 -7.95
N ASN A 14 -21.89 -0.19 -7.58
CA ASN A 14 -23.05 -0.15 -8.47
C ASN A 14 -23.02 0.98 -9.50
N SER A 15 -22.13 1.97 -9.33
CA SER A 15 -22.00 3.16 -10.19
C SER A 15 -20.58 3.41 -10.71
N MET A 16 -19.66 2.44 -10.55
CA MET A 16 -18.29 2.56 -11.07
C MET A 16 -18.18 2.29 -12.58
N LEU A 17 -19.25 1.91 -13.27
CA LEU A 17 -19.29 1.80 -14.74
C LEU A 17 -20.10 2.94 -15.33
N ALA A 18 -19.61 3.46 -16.45
CA ALA A 18 -20.36 4.32 -17.35
C ALA A 18 -20.52 3.61 -18.69
N ILE A 19 -21.73 3.67 -19.26
CA ILE A 19 -21.97 3.23 -20.63
C ILE A 19 -21.73 4.44 -21.55
N THR A 20 -20.89 4.25 -22.56
CA THR A 20 -20.62 5.28 -23.57
C THR A 20 -21.17 4.82 -24.90
N GLU A 21 -22.10 5.61 -25.43
CA GLU A 21 -22.68 5.41 -26.76
C GLU A 21 -21.75 6.03 -27.81
N VAL A 22 -21.37 5.23 -28.80
CA VAL A 22 -20.54 5.66 -29.93
C VAL A 22 -21.44 6.01 -31.11
N ASP A 23 -22.49 5.21 -31.34
CA ASP A 23 -23.57 5.45 -32.30
C ASP A 23 -24.84 4.71 -31.85
N ALA A 24 -25.94 4.85 -32.61
CA ALA A 24 -27.25 4.27 -32.29
C ALA A 24 -27.28 2.72 -32.14
N LYS A 25 -26.20 2.01 -32.50
CA LYS A 25 -26.09 0.55 -32.42
C LYS A 25 -24.87 0.06 -31.64
N LYS A 26 -24.00 0.98 -31.17
CA LYS A 26 -22.74 0.63 -30.51
C LYS A 26 -22.58 1.42 -29.22
N SER A 27 -22.49 0.69 -28.13
CA SER A 27 -22.06 1.19 -26.84
C SER A 27 -20.98 0.29 -26.27
N TYR A 28 -20.19 0.84 -25.35
CA TYR A 28 -19.24 0.06 -24.54
C TYR A 28 -19.28 0.55 -23.10
N ALA A 29 -18.97 -0.35 -22.17
CA ALA A 29 -18.82 0.00 -20.77
C ALA A 29 -17.36 0.42 -20.50
N GLN A 30 -17.19 1.46 -19.71
CA GLN A 30 -15.90 1.91 -19.22
C GLN A 30 -16.00 2.27 -17.73
N PRO A 31 -14.88 2.40 -17.01
CA PRO A 31 -14.91 2.94 -15.66
C PRO A 31 -15.57 4.32 -15.68
N ALA A 32 -16.38 4.59 -14.68
CA ALA A 32 -16.94 5.91 -14.46
C ALA A 32 -15.83 6.95 -14.46
N LEU A 33 -16.09 8.10 -15.09
CA LEU A 33 -15.14 9.19 -15.14
C LEU A 33 -14.81 9.65 -13.72
N LYS A 34 -13.53 9.92 -13.48
CA LYS A 34 -13.09 10.47 -12.20
C LYS A 34 -13.84 11.77 -11.92
N ASN A 35 -14.33 11.93 -10.70
CA ASN A 35 -15.04 13.13 -10.27
C ASN A 35 -14.52 13.61 -8.90
N LEU A 36 -15.01 14.74 -8.41
CA LEU A 36 -14.65 15.30 -7.11
C LEU A 36 -14.89 14.26 -5.99
N GLY A 37 -13.88 14.09 -5.14
CA GLY A 37 -13.84 13.07 -4.11
C GLY A 37 -12.40 12.59 -3.89
N SER A 38 -11.86 12.88 -2.72
CA SER A 38 -10.54 12.47 -2.28
C SER A 38 -10.64 11.98 -0.85
N ALA A 39 -10.11 10.79 -0.59
CA ALA A 39 -9.88 10.28 0.74
C ALA A 39 -8.40 9.90 0.86
N VAL A 40 -7.77 10.19 2.00
CA VAL A 40 -6.37 9.85 2.28
C VAL A 40 -6.28 9.10 3.60
N LEU A 41 -5.67 7.92 3.55
CA LEU A 41 -5.22 7.18 4.71
C LEU A 41 -3.80 7.63 5.04
N VAL A 42 -3.57 8.09 6.25
CA VAL A 42 -2.26 8.53 6.72
C VAL A 42 -1.72 7.49 7.70
N VAL A 43 -0.56 6.93 7.38
CA VAL A 43 0.08 5.85 8.13
C VAL A 43 1.49 6.27 8.52
N LEU A 44 1.80 6.16 9.81
CA LEU A 44 3.14 6.33 10.34
C LEU A 44 3.74 4.94 10.57
N ARG A 45 4.78 4.61 9.80
CA ARG A 45 5.45 3.30 9.78
C ARG A 45 6.62 3.32 10.76
N GLU A 46 6.50 2.62 11.87
CA GLU A 46 7.59 2.44 12.84
C GLU A 46 8.43 1.23 12.45
N VAL A 47 9.72 1.44 12.23
CA VAL A 47 10.69 0.35 12.08
C VAL A 47 10.93 -0.25 13.46
N ILE A 48 10.53 -1.50 13.68
CA ILE A 48 10.69 -2.19 14.98
C ILE A 48 11.82 -3.23 14.97
N SER A 49 12.37 -3.51 13.78
CA SER A 49 13.56 -4.34 13.58
C SER A 49 14.30 -3.82 12.35
N PRO A 50 15.63 -4.03 12.24
CA PRO A 50 16.42 -3.53 11.11
C PRO A 50 15.74 -3.75 9.76
N ALA A 51 15.46 -2.65 9.06
CA ALA A 51 14.75 -2.68 7.78
C ALA A 51 15.64 -2.19 6.64
N SER A 52 15.50 -2.81 5.47
CA SER A 52 16.35 -2.48 4.33
C SER A 52 15.52 -2.12 3.11
N PHE A 53 15.42 -0.82 2.85
CA PHE A 53 14.75 -0.22 1.70
C PHE A 53 15.79 0.20 0.67
N ARG A 54 16.20 -0.76 -0.17
CA ARG A 54 17.31 -0.57 -1.12
C ARG A 54 16.90 -0.27 -2.55
N ASN A 55 17.73 0.48 -3.25
CA ASN A 55 17.76 0.53 -4.72
C ASN A 55 18.57 -0.67 -5.28
N ALA A 56 18.77 -0.72 -6.61
CA ALA A 56 19.52 -1.79 -7.27
C ALA A 56 21.01 -1.85 -6.86
N GLU A 57 21.57 -0.75 -6.35
CA GLU A 57 22.97 -0.58 -5.95
C GLU A 57 23.21 -0.86 -4.46
N ALA A 58 22.20 -1.44 -3.78
CA ALA A 58 22.24 -1.83 -2.37
C ALA A 58 22.34 -0.68 -1.33
N GLU A 59 22.21 0.57 -1.73
CA GLU A 59 22.11 1.72 -0.83
C GLU A 59 20.69 1.91 -0.30
N ILE A 60 20.57 2.42 0.94
CA ILE A 60 19.27 2.87 1.45
C ILE A 60 18.88 4.09 0.65
N THR A 61 17.69 4.04 0.04
CA THR A 61 17.20 5.17 -0.73
C THR A 61 16.95 6.36 0.20
N ASP A 62 17.42 7.53 -0.21
CA ASP A 62 17.23 8.79 0.51
C ASP A 62 16.64 9.87 -0.40
N ILE A 63 16.33 11.01 0.20
CA ILE A 63 15.84 12.20 -0.47
C ILE A 63 16.03 13.44 0.42
N GLU A 64 16.18 14.61 -0.20
CA GLU A 64 16.21 15.89 0.51
C GLU A 64 14.80 16.47 0.69
N VAL A 65 14.48 16.92 1.91
CA VAL A 65 13.27 17.65 2.26
C VAL A 65 13.70 18.88 3.06
N ASN A 66 13.40 20.07 2.55
CA ASN A 66 13.76 21.34 3.20
C ASN A 66 15.24 21.41 3.65
N GLY A 67 16.17 21.08 2.74
CA GLY A 67 17.62 21.12 3.00
C GLY A 67 18.16 20.00 3.91
N ARG A 68 17.33 19.02 4.29
CA ARG A 68 17.73 17.89 5.13
C ARG A 68 17.55 16.56 4.41
N ARG A 69 18.50 15.66 4.61
CA ARG A 69 18.46 14.31 4.04
C ARG A 69 17.59 13.41 4.91
N HIS A 70 16.68 12.66 4.29
CA HIS A 70 15.78 11.71 4.94
C HIS A 70 15.88 10.33 4.28
N VAL A 71 15.57 9.27 5.03
CA VAL A 71 15.34 7.95 4.44
C VAL A 71 14.04 8.01 3.63
N ARG A 72 14.08 7.43 2.44
CA ARG A 72 12.94 7.27 1.56
C ARG A 72 12.76 5.79 1.27
N ALA A 73 11.57 5.27 1.48
CA ALA A 73 11.17 3.96 0.99
C ALA A 73 10.14 4.17 -0.12
N VAL A 74 10.53 3.85 -1.36
CA VAL A 74 9.65 4.03 -2.52
C VAL A 74 8.35 3.25 -2.36
N ALA A 75 7.23 3.81 -2.82
CA ALA A 75 5.88 3.28 -2.63
C ALA A 75 5.75 1.74 -2.79
N ASN A 76 6.40 1.19 -3.81
CA ASN A 76 6.35 -0.24 -4.13
C ASN A 76 6.90 -1.16 -3.03
N LYS A 77 7.80 -0.67 -2.17
CA LYS A 77 8.37 -1.47 -1.07
C LYS A 77 7.32 -1.88 -0.04
N PHE A 78 6.31 -1.04 0.18
CA PHE A 78 5.16 -1.36 1.04
C PHE A 78 4.03 -2.01 0.26
N LYS A 79 3.63 -1.39 -0.85
CA LYS A 79 2.50 -1.81 -1.68
C LYS A 79 2.59 -3.29 -2.08
N PHE A 80 3.78 -3.79 -2.39
CA PHE A 80 3.96 -5.17 -2.84
C PHE A 80 3.64 -6.22 -1.76
N GLY A 81 4.13 -6.01 -0.53
CA GLY A 81 3.86 -6.92 0.59
C GLY A 81 2.39 -6.92 0.98
N GLU A 82 1.76 -5.75 0.95
CA GLU A 82 0.34 -5.57 1.26
C GLU A 82 -0.55 -6.19 0.19
N ARG A 83 -0.22 -6.00 -1.11
CA ARG A 83 -0.88 -6.71 -2.22
C ARG A 83 -0.82 -8.22 -2.04
N ALA A 84 0.31 -8.75 -1.55
CA ALA A 84 0.49 -10.18 -1.28
C ALA A 84 -0.52 -10.69 -0.25
N ARG A 85 -0.64 -9.97 0.87
CA ARG A 85 -1.56 -10.29 1.96
C ARG A 85 -3.01 -10.19 1.52
N GLY A 86 -3.35 -9.15 0.75
CA GLY A 86 -4.67 -9.02 0.14
C GLY A 86 -5.05 -10.23 -0.74
N LEU A 87 -4.13 -10.75 -1.56
CA LEU A 87 -4.39 -11.99 -2.31
C LEU A 87 -4.62 -13.21 -1.41
N GLN A 88 -3.87 -13.34 -0.31
CA GLN A 88 -4.06 -14.43 0.64
C GLN A 88 -5.45 -14.36 1.29
N VAL A 89 -5.91 -13.18 1.67
CA VAL A 89 -7.27 -12.95 2.19
C VAL A 89 -8.32 -13.38 1.17
N LEU A 90 -8.19 -12.97 -0.09
CA LEU A 90 -9.15 -13.36 -1.13
C LEU A 90 -9.17 -14.87 -1.37
N ARG A 91 -8.01 -15.54 -1.34
CA ARG A 91 -7.91 -17.00 -1.45
C ARG A 91 -8.58 -17.71 -0.28
N TYR A 92 -8.35 -17.23 0.94
CA TYR A 92 -8.96 -17.76 2.15
C TYR A 92 -10.48 -17.72 2.09
N PHE A 93 -11.05 -16.61 1.61
CA PHE A 93 -12.49 -16.49 1.46
C PHE A 93 -13.08 -17.19 0.23
N GLY A 94 -12.24 -17.69 -0.69
CA GLY A 94 -12.70 -18.17 -2.00
C GLY A 94 -13.26 -17.04 -2.88
N ALA A 95 -12.92 -15.79 -2.58
CA ALA A 95 -13.45 -14.58 -3.20
C ALA A 95 -12.53 -14.01 -4.31
N GLY A 96 -11.41 -14.67 -4.60
CA GLY A 96 -10.47 -14.21 -5.63
C GLY A 96 -9.06 -14.78 -5.44
N GLY A 97 -8.05 -14.04 -5.88
CA GLY A 97 -6.64 -14.40 -5.77
C GLY A 97 -6.23 -15.58 -6.64
N LYS A 98 -6.94 -15.78 -7.77
CA LYS A 98 -6.75 -16.93 -8.68
C LYS A 98 -5.44 -16.85 -9.48
N ALA A 99 -4.90 -15.65 -9.67
CA ALA A 99 -3.63 -15.44 -10.33
C ALA A 99 -2.45 -15.48 -9.34
N ALA A 100 -1.25 -15.75 -9.85
CA ALA A 100 -0.02 -15.59 -9.09
C ALA A 100 0.25 -14.11 -8.85
N GLN A 101 0.84 -13.76 -7.70
CA GLN A 101 0.99 -12.37 -7.25
C GLN A 101 1.71 -11.45 -8.25
N ASN A 102 2.69 -11.98 -9.00
CA ASN A 102 3.55 -11.21 -9.90
C ASN A 102 3.28 -11.53 -11.38
N LYS A 103 2.29 -12.37 -11.65
CA LYS A 103 2.06 -12.88 -13.00
C LYS A 103 0.59 -13.17 -13.18
N THR A 104 -0.11 -12.18 -13.69
CA THR A 104 -1.47 -12.32 -14.18
C THR A 104 -1.41 -12.58 -15.69
N ALA A 105 -1.96 -13.70 -16.12
CA ALA A 105 -2.04 -14.07 -17.52
C ALA A 105 -3.41 -14.71 -17.77
N PHE A 106 -4.02 -14.35 -18.89
CA PHE A 106 -5.25 -14.98 -19.37
C PHE A 106 -4.91 -16.10 -20.36
N HIS A 107 -5.67 -17.18 -20.30
CA HIS A 107 -5.56 -18.32 -21.20
C HIS A 107 -6.82 -18.41 -22.08
N GLY A 108 -6.63 -18.41 -23.40
CA GLY A 108 -7.73 -18.51 -24.35
C GLY A 108 -8.75 -17.39 -24.20
N LYS A 109 -10.03 -17.76 -24.06
CA LYS A 109 -11.17 -16.84 -23.96
C LYS A 109 -11.68 -16.67 -22.52
N GLU A 110 -10.80 -16.81 -21.52
CA GLU A 110 -11.14 -16.52 -20.13
C GLU A 110 -11.69 -15.10 -20.00
N LYS A 111 -12.77 -14.95 -19.24
CA LYS A 111 -13.32 -13.63 -18.91
C LYS A 111 -12.38 -12.88 -17.95
N PRO A 112 -12.35 -11.54 -17.99
CA PRO A 112 -11.57 -10.72 -17.05
C PRO A 112 -11.74 -11.13 -15.58
N SER A 113 -12.95 -11.42 -15.13
CA SER A 113 -13.29 -11.88 -13.77
C SER A 113 -12.65 -13.21 -13.36
N ALA A 114 -12.08 -13.97 -14.31
CA ALA A 114 -11.31 -15.16 -14.00
C ALA A 114 -9.96 -14.83 -13.33
N LYS A 115 -9.41 -13.63 -13.56
CA LYS A 115 -8.10 -13.20 -13.03
C LYS A 115 -8.13 -11.89 -12.27
N PHE A 116 -9.00 -10.95 -12.65
CA PHE A 116 -9.15 -9.66 -11.99
C PHE A 116 -10.18 -9.74 -10.86
N ASP A 117 -9.81 -9.19 -9.71
CA ASP A 117 -10.58 -9.25 -8.47
C ASP A 117 -10.46 -7.95 -7.64
N LEU A 118 -10.99 -7.96 -6.42
CA LEU A 118 -10.92 -6.79 -5.52
C LEU A 118 -9.47 -6.32 -5.27
N ASN A 119 -8.51 -7.24 -5.26
CA ASN A 119 -7.11 -6.91 -5.08
C ASN A 119 -6.54 -6.22 -6.32
N THR A 120 -6.97 -6.63 -7.53
CA THR A 120 -6.69 -5.92 -8.79
C THR A 120 -7.26 -4.50 -8.75
N LEU A 121 -8.49 -4.31 -8.24
CA LEU A 121 -9.10 -2.97 -8.12
C LEU A 121 -8.29 -2.07 -7.18
N VAL A 122 -7.91 -2.56 -5.99
CA VAL A 122 -7.18 -1.79 -4.98
C VAL A 122 -5.76 -1.45 -5.45
N PHE A 123 -4.99 -2.47 -5.86
CA PHE A 123 -3.55 -2.34 -6.09
C PHE A 123 -3.19 -2.11 -7.55
N GLY A 124 -4.15 -2.22 -8.47
CA GLY A 124 -3.91 -2.20 -9.91
C GLY A 124 -3.24 -3.46 -10.40
N ASP A 125 -3.36 -3.70 -11.70
CA ASP A 125 -2.67 -4.79 -12.38
C ASP A 125 -2.61 -4.51 -13.89
N SER A 126 -1.81 -5.31 -14.60
CA SER A 126 -1.91 -5.40 -16.04
C SER A 126 -1.63 -6.82 -16.50
N ALA A 127 -2.38 -7.27 -17.49
CA ALA A 127 -2.25 -8.62 -18.01
C ALA A 127 -2.49 -8.68 -19.51
N ASN A 128 -1.76 -9.58 -20.18
CA ASN A 128 -1.97 -9.86 -21.59
C ASN A 128 -3.20 -10.76 -21.76
N HIS A 129 -4.04 -10.41 -22.73
CA HIS A 129 -5.20 -11.19 -23.19
C HIS A 129 -5.15 -11.25 -24.71
N GLY A 130 -4.63 -12.37 -25.23
CA GLY A 130 -4.28 -12.48 -26.66
C GLY A 130 -3.22 -11.46 -27.07
N SER A 131 -3.54 -10.64 -28.08
CA SER A 131 -2.67 -9.56 -28.59
C SER A 131 -2.85 -8.21 -27.86
N LYS A 132 -3.75 -8.15 -26.88
CA LYS A 132 -4.09 -6.91 -26.16
C LYS A 132 -3.58 -6.97 -24.71
N VAL A 133 -3.40 -5.80 -24.12
CA VAL A 133 -3.11 -5.63 -22.69
C VAL A 133 -4.36 -5.07 -22.04
N LEU A 134 -4.78 -5.64 -20.91
CA LEU A 134 -5.86 -5.13 -20.08
C LEU A 134 -5.25 -4.36 -18.89
N PRO A 135 -5.19 -3.03 -18.93
CA PRO A 135 -4.63 -2.24 -17.83
C PRO A 135 -5.71 -1.91 -16.80
N VAL A 136 -5.45 -2.21 -15.53
CA VAL A 136 -6.28 -1.80 -14.39
C VAL A 136 -5.47 -0.85 -13.52
N LYS A 137 -5.87 0.42 -13.50
CA LYS A 137 -5.22 1.42 -12.64
C LYS A 137 -5.62 1.16 -11.18
N ALA A 138 -4.63 1.23 -10.29
CA ALA A 138 -4.85 1.11 -8.86
C ALA A 138 -5.78 2.21 -8.34
N SER A 139 -6.75 1.83 -7.51
CA SER A 139 -7.59 2.78 -6.80
C SER A 139 -6.88 3.38 -5.58
N ALA A 140 -6.00 2.62 -4.93
CA ALA A 140 -5.14 3.08 -3.84
C ALA A 140 -3.79 3.59 -4.39
N GLN A 141 -3.54 4.89 -4.23
CA GLN A 141 -2.34 5.57 -4.71
C GLN A 141 -1.39 5.81 -3.54
N TYR A 142 -0.28 5.08 -3.51
CA TYR A 142 0.71 5.17 -2.45
C TYR A 142 1.69 6.29 -2.71
N SER A 143 1.98 7.11 -1.70
CA SER A 143 3.19 7.91 -1.68
C SER A 143 4.42 7.06 -1.36
N ASP A 144 5.60 7.65 -1.52
CA ASP A 144 6.79 7.15 -0.83
C ASP A 144 6.58 7.25 0.68
N ALA A 145 7.25 6.40 1.46
CA ALA A 145 7.34 6.60 2.90
C ALA A 145 8.65 7.34 3.20
N VAL A 146 8.58 8.44 3.95
CA VAL A 146 9.73 9.32 4.22
C VAL A 146 9.97 9.40 5.72
N SER A 147 11.22 9.25 6.17
CA SER A 147 11.52 9.30 7.60
C SER A 147 11.22 10.66 8.20
N ILE A 148 10.65 10.68 9.40
CA ILE A 148 10.52 11.88 10.21
C ILE A 148 11.90 12.36 10.64
N GLN A 149 12.76 11.43 11.08
CA GLN A 149 14.14 11.70 11.50
C GLN A 149 15.06 11.95 10.30
N ASP A 150 16.17 12.63 10.56
CA ASP A 150 17.21 12.90 9.57
C ASP A 150 17.97 11.59 9.23
N TYR A 151 18.54 11.49 8.03
CA TYR A 151 19.16 10.27 7.52
C TYR A 151 20.28 9.73 8.42
N SER A 152 21.14 10.61 8.94
CA SER A 152 22.24 10.24 9.84
C SER A 152 21.75 9.67 11.17
N GLU A 153 20.56 10.07 11.61
CA GLU A 153 19.92 9.54 12.81
C GLU A 153 19.19 8.23 12.52
N ALA A 154 18.77 8.01 11.27
CA ALA A 154 17.91 6.89 10.89
C ALA A 154 18.67 5.65 10.39
N VAL A 155 19.88 5.81 9.87
CA VAL A 155 20.62 4.73 9.23
C VAL A 155 21.78 4.25 10.11
N ASP A 156 22.03 2.95 10.06
CA ASP A 156 23.19 2.31 10.68
C ASP A 156 23.83 1.30 9.71
N LEU A 157 25.06 0.90 10.02
CA LEU A 157 25.96 0.11 9.20
C LEU A 157 26.26 -1.22 9.91
N THR A 158 25.93 -2.34 9.27
CA THR A 158 26.30 -3.67 9.76
C THR A 158 27.19 -4.40 8.77
N PHE A 159 28.16 -5.12 9.31
CA PHE A 159 29.03 -6.04 8.59
C PHE A 159 28.44 -7.44 8.61
N HIS A 160 28.27 -8.05 7.44
CA HIS A 160 27.94 -9.48 7.35
C HIS A 160 29.14 -10.26 6.81
N ASN A 161 29.61 -11.20 7.62
CA ASN A 161 30.57 -12.21 7.17
C ASN A 161 29.78 -13.37 6.53
N ARG A 162 30.13 -13.76 5.31
CA ARG A 162 29.74 -15.06 4.76
C ARG A 162 30.77 -16.08 5.23
N ALA A 163 30.35 -17.05 6.03
CA ALA A 163 31.15 -18.26 6.26
C ALA A 163 30.85 -19.25 5.14
N SER A 164 31.86 -19.67 4.40
CA SER A 164 31.78 -20.83 3.50
C SER A 164 31.97 -22.11 4.29
N GLU A 165 31.54 -23.22 3.69
CA GLU A 165 31.56 -24.56 4.30
C GLU A 165 32.99 -25.05 4.63
N ASP A 166 33.99 -24.49 3.95
CA ASP A 166 35.42 -24.71 4.23
C ASP A 166 35.95 -23.90 5.43
N GLY A 167 35.12 -23.08 6.07
CA GLY A 167 35.47 -22.27 7.23
C GLY A 167 36.45 -21.12 6.94
N SER A 168 36.73 -20.82 5.66
CA SER A 168 37.72 -19.83 5.26
C SER A 168 37.07 -18.70 4.43
N LEU A 169 37.50 -17.46 4.59
CA LEU A 169 37.13 -16.40 3.66
C LEU A 169 37.99 -16.43 2.37
N TRP A 170 38.75 -17.50 2.13
CA TRP A 170 39.73 -17.57 1.05
C TRP A 170 39.10 -18.18 -0.21
N ASP A 171 39.03 -17.38 -1.28
CA ASP A 171 38.69 -17.88 -2.60
C ASP A 171 39.94 -18.56 -3.21
N ALA A 172 39.96 -19.89 -3.18
CA ALA A 172 41.07 -20.70 -3.68
C ALA A 172 41.24 -20.60 -5.20
N GLU A 173 40.17 -20.34 -5.94
CA GLU A 173 40.17 -20.17 -7.40
C GLU A 173 40.72 -18.78 -7.77
N GLY A 174 40.32 -17.75 -7.03
CA GLY A 174 40.78 -16.37 -7.20
C GLY A 174 42.08 -16.00 -6.48
N LYS A 175 42.66 -16.88 -5.65
CA LYS A 175 43.81 -16.64 -4.75
C LYS A 175 43.71 -15.32 -3.97
N LYS A 176 42.51 -15.01 -3.48
CA LYS A 176 42.24 -13.77 -2.74
C LYS A 176 41.31 -14.07 -1.58
N ASN A 177 41.38 -13.28 -0.52
CA ASN A 177 40.27 -13.25 0.42
C ASN A 177 39.03 -12.77 -0.34
N SER A 178 37.94 -13.50 -0.21
CA SER A 178 36.59 -13.11 -0.57
C SER A 178 36.34 -11.72 0.00
N SER A 179 36.39 -10.71 -0.86
CA SER A 179 36.03 -9.33 -0.55
C SER A 179 34.52 -9.14 -0.52
N ASN A 180 33.74 -10.22 -0.40
CA ASN A 180 32.28 -10.17 -0.23
C ASN A 180 31.91 -9.73 1.20
N LEU A 181 32.67 -8.80 1.77
CA LEU A 181 32.20 -7.91 2.83
C LEU A 181 31.20 -6.97 2.18
N PHE A 182 29.92 -7.27 2.34
CA PHE A 182 28.88 -6.31 1.97
C PHE A 182 28.62 -5.42 3.18
N GLU A 183 29.12 -4.20 3.15
CA GLU A 183 28.62 -3.15 4.03
C GLU A 183 27.14 -2.96 3.73
N ARG A 184 26.31 -3.20 4.74
CA ARG A 184 24.87 -3.14 4.61
C ARG A 184 24.33 -2.02 5.46
N HIS A 185 23.80 -1.02 4.78
CA HIS A 185 22.98 0.01 5.41
C HIS A 185 21.59 -0.55 5.72
N PHE A 186 21.09 -0.21 6.90
CA PHE A 186 19.74 -0.51 7.35
C PHE A 186 19.16 0.68 8.12
N VAL A 187 17.83 0.79 8.09
CA VAL A 187 17.10 1.72 8.93
C VAL A 187 17.02 1.13 10.33
N LYS A 188 17.40 1.92 11.34
CA LYS A 188 17.41 1.51 12.74
C LYS A 188 15.99 1.28 13.28
N PRO A 189 15.82 0.36 14.24
CA PRO A 189 14.63 0.32 15.06
C PRO A 189 14.34 1.67 15.74
N GLY A 190 13.06 1.99 15.93
CA GLY A 190 12.56 3.25 16.47
C GLY A 190 12.36 4.36 15.43
N MET A 191 12.80 4.17 14.18
CA MET A 191 12.61 5.18 13.13
C MET A 191 11.18 5.18 12.60
N LEU A 192 10.67 6.37 12.29
CA LEU A 192 9.30 6.59 11.85
C LEU A 192 9.29 7.07 10.41
N LEU A 193 8.54 6.42 9.53
CA LEU A 193 8.35 6.85 8.14
C LEU A 193 6.89 7.23 7.90
N LEU A 194 6.65 8.46 7.48
CA LEU A 194 5.32 8.94 7.11
C LEU A 194 4.98 8.50 5.69
N GLN A 195 3.82 7.88 5.51
CA GLN A 195 3.27 7.52 4.21
C GLN A 195 1.78 7.89 4.15
N THR A 196 1.34 8.29 2.96
CA THR A 196 -0.06 8.52 2.64
C THR A 196 -0.52 7.56 1.56
N ILE A 197 -1.78 7.15 1.62
CA ILE A 197 -2.43 6.32 0.60
C ILE A 197 -3.73 7.02 0.20
N ALA A 198 -3.76 7.55 -1.01
CA ALA A 198 -4.86 8.38 -1.50
C ALA A 198 -5.82 7.59 -2.42
N PHE A 199 -7.09 7.94 -2.35
CA PHE A 199 -8.19 7.43 -3.16
C PHE A 199 -8.86 8.60 -3.87
N ASN A 200 -8.35 8.94 -5.05
CA ASN A 200 -8.74 10.15 -5.76
C ASN A 200 -9.61 9.85 -6.97
N GLY A 201 -10.75 10.55 -7.04
CA GLY A 201 -11.65 10.49 -8.18
C GLY A 201 -12.83 9.53 -8.01
N LYS A 202 -13.22 9.19 -6.77
CA LYS A 202 -14.27 8.19 -6.48
C LYS A 202 -14.05 6.83 -7.16
N VAL A 203 -12.78 6.41 -7.27
CA VAL A 203 -12.38 5.17 -7.96
C VAL A 203 -12.33 3.94 -7.05
N ALA A 204 -12.54 4.11 -5.75
CA ALA A 204 -12.47 3.06 -4.76
C ALA A 204 -13.76 3.03 -3.93
N PRO A 205 -14.48 1.90 -3.87
CA PRO A 205 -15.60 1.76 -2.95
C PRO A 205 -15.12 1.48 -1.52
N VAL A 206 -16.01 1.56 -0.53
CA VAL A 206 -15.67 1.30 0.88
C VAL A 206 -15.02 -0.08 1.06
N GLN A 207 -15.49 -1.09 0.32
CA GLN A 207 -14.95 -2.45 0.34
C GLN A 207 -13.47 -2.50 -0.09
N ALA A 208 -13.06 -1.62 -1.01
CA ALA A 208 -11.66 -1.51 -1.42
C ALA A 208 -10.80 -0.91 -0.29
N LEU A 209 -11.36 0.04 0.48
CA LEU A 209 -10.68 0.59 1.66
C LEU A 209 -10.60 -0.44 2.80
N GLU A 210 -11.66 -1.19 3.09
CA GLU A 210 -11.64 -2.30 4.06
C GLU A 210 -10.59 -3.36 3.68
N HIS A 211 -10.56 -3.74 2.40
CA HIS A 211 -9.57 -4.69 1.89
C HIS A 211 -8.14 -4.15 2.02
N LEU A 212 -7.93 -2.85 1.79
CA LEU A 212 -6.65 -2.20 2.02
C LEU A 212 -6.26 -2.24 3.51
N LEU A 213 -7.17 -1.89 4.42
CA LEU A 213 -6.92 -1.90 5.86
C LEU A 213 -6.55 -3.29 6.36
N LEU A 214 -7.25 -4.33 5.91
CA LEU A 214 -6.92 -5.72 6.25
C LEU A 214 -5.57 -6.13 5.66
N SER A 215 -5.28 -5.75 4.41
CA SER A 215 -3.99 -6.01 3.76
C SER A 215 -2.82 -5.34 4.49
N LEU A 216 -3.00 -4.11 4.96
CA LEU A 216 -2.05 -3.35 5.78
C LEU A 216 -1.82 -3.99 7.15
N GLY A 217 -2.87 -4.49 7.78
CA GLY A 217 -2.81 -5.04 9.14
C GLY A 217 -2.14 -6.42 9.20
N LEU A 218 -2.28 -7.20 8.12
CA LEU A 218 -1.63 -8.51 7.98
C LEU A 218 -0.21 -8.42 7.42
N ALA A 219 0.18 -7.26 6.88
CA ALA A 219 1.51 -7.00 6.41
C ALA A 219 2.36 -6.42 7.55
N GLY A 220 3.55 -6.99 7.75
CA GLY A 220 4.48 -6.54 8.80
C GLY A 220 5.95 -6.75 8.47
N ALA A 221 6.24 -7.55 7.44
CA ALA A 221 7.59 -7.86 6.98
C ALA A 221 7.85 -7.16 5.64
N TYR A 222 8.75 -6.18 5.64
CA TYR A 222 9.09 -5.36 4.48
C TYR A 222 10.60 -5.30 4.21
N GLY A 223 11.00 -5.24 2.94
CA GLY A 223 12.41 -5.08 2.54
C GLY A 223 13.20 -6.40 2.36
N GLY A 224 14.50 -6.27 2.04
CA GLY A 224 15.32 -7.34 1.46
C GLY A 224 15.97 -8.36 2.42
N ALA A 225 15.58 -8.40 3.70
CA ALA A 225 16.16 -9.31 4.71
C ALA A 225 15.13 -9.80 5.73
N THR A 226 13.85 -9.80 5.36
CA THR A 226 12.73 -10.17 6.24
C THR A 226 12.77 -11.63 6.71
N SER A 227 13.48 -12.51 6.01
CA SER A 227 13.64 -13.92 6.41
C SER A 227 14.43 -14.12 7.71
N ILE A 228 15.18 -13.10 8.15
CA ILE A 228 15.95 -13.15 9.40
C ILE A 228 15.16 -12.54 10.56
N TYR A 229 14.46 -11.42 10.30
CA TYR A 229 13.86 -10.61 11.36
C TYR A 229 12.34 -10.80 11.51
N GLY A 230 11.67 -11.40 10.53
CA GLY A 230 10.21 -11.52 10.55
C GLY A 230 9.51 -10.16 10.36
N VAL A 231 8.57 -9.85 11.25
CA VAL A 231 7.87 -8.56 11.27
C VAL A 231 8.85 -7.46 11.69
N ASN A 232 9.05 -6.46 10.83
CA ASN A 232 10.03 -5.40 11.05
C ASN A 232 9.45 -3.98 10.94
N VAL A 233 8.18 -3.85 10.57
CA VAL A 233 7.47 -2.57 10.58
C VAL A 233 6.14 -2.73 11.33
N ARG A 234 5.87 -1.80 12.24
CA ARG A 234 4.58 -1.58 12.88
C ARG A 234 3.89 -0.37 12.25
N ASN A 235 2.59 -0.49 11.98
CA ASN A 235 1.81 0.59 11.38
C ASN A 235 1.02 1.32 12.47
N HIS A 236 1.22 2.63 12.58
CA HIS A 236 0.42 3.52 13.41
C HIS A 236 -0.54 4.29 12.50
N MET A 237 -1.84 4.17 12.76
CA MET A 237 -2.86 4.86 11.98
C MET A 237 -2.97 6.29 12.51
N VAL A 238 -2.62 7.28 11.67
CA VAL A 238 -2.83 8.69 12.01
C VAL A 238 -4.30 9.04 11.83
N GLY A 239 -4.90 8.60 10.72
CA GLY A 239 -6.33 8.78 10.45
C GLY A 239 -6.71 8.59 9.00
N LEU A 240 -8.02 8.67 8.73
CA LEU A 240 -8.59 8.79 7.40
C LEU A 240 -9.21 10.17 7.26
N PHE A 241 -8.83 10.90 6.21
CA PHE A 241 -9.27 12.26 5.97
C PHE A 241 -9.90 12.36 4.59
N ALA A 242 -11.02 13.08 4.46
CA ALA A 242 -11.74 13.15 3.19
C ALA A 242 -12.38 14.49 2.90
N GLY A 243 -12.53 14.77 1.61
CA GLY A 243 -13.05 16.02 1.06
C GLY A 243 -13.25 15.92 -0.45
N HIS A 244 -13.73 16.99 -1.07
CA HIS A 244 -13.99 16.98 -2.52
C HIS A 244 -12.72 17.11 -3.37
N LEU A 245 -11.64 17.65 -2.80
CA LEU A 245 -10.40 17.95 -3.50
C LEU A 245 -9.21 17.35 -2.78
N GLU A 246 -8.20 16.99 -3.57
CA GLU A 246 -6.88 16.65 -3.06
C GLU A 246 -6.24 17.85 -2.37
N ARG A 247 -5.36 17.61 -1.40
CA ARG A 247 -4.53 18.63 -0.76
C ARG A 247 -3.07 18.25 -0.87
N ASP A 248 -2.21 19.25 -0.89
CA ASP A 248 -0.75 19.08 -0.91
C ASP A 248 -0.22 18.28 0.27
N LEU A 249 -0.89 18.33 1.44
CA LEU A 249 -0.60 17.49 2.60
C LEU A 249 -0.74 15.98 2.34
N ALA A 250 -1.39 15.55 1.25
CA ALA A 250 -1.32 14.16 0.82
C ALA A 250 0.11 13.77 0.37
N SER A 251 1.02 14.73 0.17
CA SER A 251 2.44 14.50 0.00
C SER A 251 3.14 14.44 1.37
N PRO A 252 3.80 13.32 1.74
CA PRO A 252 4.52 13.22 3.01
C PRO A 252 5.67 14.24 3.10
N TYR A 253 6.22 14.66 1.96
CA TYR A 253 7.24 15.70 1.86
C TYR A 253 6.75 17.04 2.42
N VAL A 254 5.53 17.45 2.05
CA VAL A 254 4.89 18.68 2.53
C VAL A 254 4.51 18.54 4.00
N ALA A 255 3.99 17.38 4.40
CA ALA A 255 3.60 17.14 5.79
C ALA A 255 4.81 17.19 6.75
N ILE A 256 5.95 16.61 6.37
CA ILE A 256 7.19 16.65 7.16
C ILE A 256 7.72 18.09 7.26
N ASP A 257 7.71 18.83 6.16
CA ASP A 257 8.13 20.23 6.15
C ASP A 257 7.28 21.10 7.10
N ARG A 258 5.95 20.92 7.07
CA ARG A 258 5.04 21.62 8.00
C ARG A 258 5.20 21.17 9.44
N LEU A 259 5.40 19.88 9.69
CA LEU A 259 5.61 19.34 11.02
C LEU A 259 6.87 19.96 11.67
N ARG A 260 7.93 20.15 10.89
CA ARG A 260 9.19 20.75 11.36
C ARG A 260 9.12 22.26 11.50
N SER A 261 8.33 22.93 10.66
CA SER A 261 8.11 24.37 10.75
C SER A 261 7.16 24.77 11.90
N GLY A 262 6.44 23.79 12.47
CA GLY A 262 5.49 23.99 13.56
C GLY A 262 6.13 23.95 14.96
N ALA A 263 5.33 23.55 15.95
CA ALA A 263 5.83 23.33 17.31
C ALA A 263 6.87 22.20 17.33
N GLN A 264 7.88 22.33 18.20
CA GLN A 264 8.90 21.30 18.35
C GLN A 264 8.27 20.02 18.90
N VAL A 265 8.18 18.98 18.07
CA VAL A 265 7.73 17.64 18.45
C VAL A 265 8.94 16.74 18.55
N ASP A 266 9.00 15.90 19.58
CA ASP A 266 10.02 14.87 19.69
C ASP A 266 9.86 13.87 18.53
N ALA A 267 10.81 13.87 17.60
CA ALA A 267 10.81 12.99 16.44
C ALA A 267 10.91 11.51 16.82
N SER A 268 11.32 11.18 18.04
CA SER A 268 11.44 9.80 18.53
C SER A 268 10.19 9.27 19.22
N ASP A 269 9.20 10.12 19.52
CA ASP A 269 7.93 9.72 20.15
C ASP A 269 6.83 9.51 19.08
N PRO A 270 6.45 8.25 18.80
CA PRO A 270 5.43 7.96 17.78
C PRO A 270 4.06 8.58 18.12
N ALA A 271 3.70 8.66 19.40
CA ALA A 271 2.42 9.19 19.83
C ALA A 271 2.35 10.71 19.65
N ALA A 272 3.41 11.43 20.02
CA ALA A 272 3.51 12.86 19.82
C ALA A 272 3.48 13.23 18.33
N ILE A 273 4.21 12.47 17.49
CA ILE A 273 4.20 12.67 16.04
C ILE A 273 2.83 12.35 15.43
N GLN A 274 2.18 11.27 15.88
CA GLN A 274 0.83 10.93 15.42
C GLN A 274 -0.18 12.03 15.74
N GLU A 275 -0.17 12.57 16.96
CA GLU A 275 -1.07 13.66 17.36
C GLU A 275 -0.82 14.93 16.54
N ALA A 276 0.44 15.32 16.36
CA ALA A 276 0.80 16.50 15.59
C ALA A 276 0.38 16.37 14.11
N LEU A 277 0.60 15.20 13.50
CA LEU A 277 0.13 14.91 12.15
C LEU A 277 -1.40 14.92 12.10
N SER A 278 -2.10 14.27 13.05
CA SER A 278 -3.56 14.26 13.09
C SER A 278 -4.13 15.68 13.12
N ALA A 279 -3.53 16.58 13.91
CA ALA A 279 -3.91 17.98 13.95
C ALA A 279 -3.71 18.69 12.59
N LEU A 280 -2.58 18.46 11.91
CA LEU A 280 -2.30 19.03 10.59
C LEU A 280 -3.32 18.57 9.54
N TYR A 281 -3.63 17.27 9.49
CA TYR A 281 -4.58 16.72 8.53
C TYR A 281 -6.03 17.12 8.85
N ARG A 282 -6.43 17.10 10.12
CA ARG A 282 -7.76 17.57 10.56
C ARG A 282 -8.02 19.02 10.16
N ALA A 283 -7.00 19.88 10.19
CA ALA A 283 -7.15 21.27 9.77
C ALA A 283 -7.35 21.44 8.25
N ALA A 284 -6.90 20.48 7.44
CA ALA A 284 -6.89 20.59 5.97
C ALA A 284 -8.06 19.88 5.27
N TRP A 285 -8.73 18.93 5.95
CA TRP A 285 -9.88 18.20 5.43
C TRP A 285 -11.13 18.41 6.28
N PRO A 286 -12.31 18.51 5.65
CA PRO A 286 -13.57 18.69 6.36
C PRO A 286 -14.06 17.42 7.10
N VAL A 287 -13.58 16.23 6.71
CA VAL A 287 -13.98 14.96 7.30
C VAL A 287 -12.76 14.22 7.82
N GLU A 288 -12.89 13.68 9.03
CA GLU A 288 -11.89 12.89 9.73
C GLU A 288 -12.55 11.62 10.30
N ILE A 289 -11.85 10.49 10.18
CA ILE A 289 -12.00 9.35 11.08
C ILE A 289 -10.68 9.25 11.86
N PRO A 290 -10.71 9.43 13.19
CA PRO A 290 -9.51 9.44 14.01
C PRO A 290 -8.70 8.14 13.89
N GLY A 291 -7.37 8.25 13.97
CA GLY A 291 -6.45 7.13 13.88
C GLY A 291 -6.78 5.94 14.78
N ALA A 292 -7.15 6.19 16.04
CA ALA A 292 -7.58 5.14 16.96
C ALA A 292 -8.80 4.36 16.44
N THR A 293 -9.80 5.05 15.90
CA THR A 293 -10.98 4.41 15.28
C THR A 293 -10.58 3.58 14.05
N VAL A 294 -9.66 4.08 13.21
CA VAL A 294 -9.16 3.31 12.05
C VAL A 294 -8.41 2.05 12.51
N ALA A 295 -7.59 2.16 13.56
CA ALA A 295 -6.89 1.04 14.14
C ALA A 295 -7.86 0.01 14.75
N ASP A 296 -8.94 0.45 15.40
CA ASP A 296 -9.97 -0.42 15.97
C ASP A 296 -10.71 -1.19 14.86
N LEU A 297 -11.08 -0.49 13.77
CA LEU A 297 -11.68 -1.11 12.59
C LEU A 297 -10.76 -2.17 11.97
N GLN A 298 -9.46 -1.88 11.85
CA GLN A 298 -8.49 -2.84 11.35
C GLN A 298 -8.37 -4.07 12.27
N ARG A 299 -8.33 -3.87 13.60
CA ARG A 299 -8.28 -4.99 14.56
C ARG A 299 -9.55 -5.84 14.51
N ASP A 300 -10.73 -5.23 14.37
CA ASP A 300 -11.99 -5.96 14.17
C ASP A 300 -11.96 -6.81 12.90
N LEU A 301 -11.51 -6.23 11.77
CA LEU A 301 -11.40 -6.97 10.51
C LEU A 301 -10.46 -8.18 10.62
N ILE A 302 -9.32 -8.03 11.31
CA ILE A 302 -8.38 -9.12 11.55
C ILE A 302 -9.00 -10.18 12.46
N ALA A 303 -9.59 -9.78 13.59
CA ALA A 303 -10.20 -10.71 14.55
C ALA A 303 -11.33 -11.53 13.90
N ARG A 304 -12.14 -10.89 13.04
CA ARG A 304 -13.19 -11.57 12.29
C ARG A 304 -12.65 -12.50 11.21
N LEU A 305 -11.55 -12.15 10.56
CA LEU A 305 -10.86 -13.05 9.64
C LEU A 305 -10.36 -14.30 10.37
N GLU A 306 -9.70 -14.13 11.52
CA GLU A 306 -9.16 -15.23 12.34
C GLU A 306 -10.26 -16.13 12.93
N ALA A 307 -11.42 -15.54 13.26
CA ALA A 307 -12.60 -16.27 13.75
C ALA A 307 -13.41 -16.96 12.64
N ASP A 308 -12.98 -16.89 11.39
CA ASP A 308 -13.73 -17.35 10.21
C ASP A 308 -15.18 -16.82 10.15
N ASP A 309 -15.35 -15.52 10.44
CA ASP A 309 -16.67 -14.89 10.53
C ASP A 309 -17.47 -15.05 9.22
N ALA A 310 -18.62 -15.71 9.32
CA ALA A 310 -19.49 -15.99 8.17
C ALA A 310 -19.97 -14.70 7.48
N GLY A 311 -20.25 -13.65 8.26
CA GLY A 311 -20.68 -12.37 7.72
C GLY A 311 -19.58 -11.67 6.91
N LEU A 312 -18.33 -11.71 7.39
CA LEU A 312 -17.18 -11.19 6.65
C LEU A 312 -16.97 -11.98 5.35
N ARG A 313 -17.05 -13.31 5.40
CA ARG A 313 -16.96 -14.19 4.22
C ARG A 313 -18.03 -13.84 3.18
N GLU A 314 -19.30 -13.74 3.59
CA GLU A 314 -20.42 -13.40 2.70
C GLU A 314 -20.21 -12.05 2.02
N ARG A 315 -19.75 -11.04 2.76
CA ARG A 315 -19.44 -9.71 2.21
C ARG A 315 -18.34 -9.80 1.16
N TYR A 316 -17.26 -10.54 1.42
CA TYR A 316 -16.18 -10.72 0.45
C TYR A 316 -16.64 -11.45 -0.81
N THR A 317 -17.44 -12.52 -0.68
CA THR A 317 -17.96 -13.26 -1.84
C THR A 317 -18.96 -12.45 -2.65
N THR A 318 -19.81 -11.65 -2.00
CA THR A 318 -20.76 -10.74 -2.66
C THR A 318 -20.00 -9.65 -3.42
N THR A 319 -19.00 -9.04 -2.77
CA THR A 319 -18.12 -8.04 -3.38
C THR A 319 -17.39 -8.62 -4.59
N ALA A 320 -16.88 -9.84 -4.49
CA ALA A 320 -16.21 -10.53 -5.59
C ALA A 320 -17.13 -10.70 -6.82
N ALA A 321 -18.40 -11.05 -6.60
CA ALA A 321 -19.37 -11.14 -7.70
C ALA A 321 -19.61 -9.79 -8.38
N GLN A 322 -19.71 -8.70 -7.61
CA GLN A 322 -19.88 -7.35 -8.15
C GLN A 322 -18.64 -6.87 -8.90
N VAL A 323 -17.44 -7.05 -8.33
CA VAL A 323 -16.17 -6.69 -8.97
C VAL A 323 -15.91 -7.53 -10.22
N GLY A 324 -16.28 -8.81 -10.22
CA GLY A 324 -16.20 -9.66 -11.41
C GLY A 324 -17.09 -9.14 -12.54
N LYS A 325 -18.36 -8.81 -12.24
CA LYS A 325 -19.26 -8.19 -13.23
C LYS A 325 -18.72 -6.86 -13.75
N TYR A 326 -18.13 -6.05 -12.86
CA TYR A 326 -17.49 -4.79 -13.22
C TYR A 326 -16.39 -4.99 -14.28
N PHE A 327 -15.44 -5.90 -14.04
CA PHE A 327 -14.35 -6.15 -14.99
C PHE A 327 -14.80 -6.83 -16.28
N ASP A 328 -15.75 -7.76 -16.20
CA ASP A 328 -16.30 -8.43 -17.38
C ASP A 328 -17.00 -7.45 -18.31
N ALA A 329 -17.77 -6.49 -17.76
CA ALA A 329 -18.41 -5.45 -18.54
C ALA A 329 -17.40 -4.44 -19.11
N TRP A 330 -16.45 -3.96 -18.29
CA TRP A 330 -15.44 -3.00 -18.75
C TRP A 330 -14.64 -3.55 -19.95
N PHE A 331 -14.22 -4.82 -19.90
CA PHE A 331 -13.45 -5.41 -21.01
C PHE A 331 -14.30 -6.29 -21.94
N GLU A 332 -15.62 -6.07 -21.99
CA GLU A 332 -16.51 -6.78 -22.91
C GLU A 332 -16.09 -6.50 -24.38
N GLY A 333 -16.06 -7.54 -25.21
CA GLY A 333 -15.69 -7.42 -26.63
C GLY A 333 -14.18 -7.27 -26.90
N ILE A 334 -13.32 -7.40 -25.88
CA ILE A 334 -11.87 -7.28 -26.05
C ILE A 334 -11.17 -8.62 -26.39
N GLY A 335 -11.87 -9.75 -26.29
CA GLY A 335 -11.35 -11.10 -26.64
C GLY A 335 -11.57 -11.56 -28.08
#